data_AF-A0A0G4NP84-F1
#
_entry.id   AF-A0A0G4NP84-F1
#
_cell.length_a   1.000
_cell.length_b   1.000
_cell.length_c   1.000
_cell.angle_alpha   90.00
_cell.angle_beta   90.00
_cell.angle_gamma   90.00
#
_symmetry.space_group_name_H-M   'P 1'
#
loop_
_entity.id
_entity.type
_entity.pdbx_description
1 polymer ?
#
loop_
_entity_poly.entity_id
_entity_poly.type
_entity_poly.pdbx_seq_one_letter_code
_entity_poly.pdbx_strand_id
1 'polypeptide(L)'
;CAYHTVTADFNGNLTNLDGQTQYEKYKESEQAFIEEVRIIGSENGNEPAQTVSIKLRVPRAPVIGDKFSSRHGQKGVASQKWPATDMPFTESGMQPDTIINPHA
;
A
#
# COMPACT_ATOMS: atom_id res chain seq x y z
N CYS A 1 10.77 7.30 -8.76
CA CYS A 1 12.23 7.10 -8.85
C CYS A 1 12.79 7.90 -10.01
N ALA A 2 14.01 8.40 -9.91
CA ALA A 2 14.72 9.01 -11.03
C ALA A 2 15.82 8.06 -11.50
N TYR A 3 16.06 7.98 -12.81
CA TYR A 3 17.10 7.15 -13.40
C TYR A 3 17.68 7.82 -14.66
N HIS A 4 18.87 7.36 -15.04
CA HIS A 4 19.57 7.76 -16.25
C HIS A 4 19.88 6.53 -17.09
N THR A 5 19.82 6.67 -18.41
CA THR A 5 20.39 5.68 -19.32
C THR A 5 21.89 5.97 -19.42
N VAL A 6 22.73 4.99 -19.12
CA VAL A 6 24.19 5.16 -19.13
C VAL A 6 24.83 4.17 -20.08
N THR A 7 25.91 4.59 -20.74
CA THR A 7 26.72 3.74 -21.62
C THR A 7 28.15 3.71 -21.10
N ALA A 8 28.83 2.57 -21.24
CA ALA A 8 30.23 2.42 -20.84
C ALA A 8 31.16 3.18 -21.81
N ASP A 9 32.08 3.97 -21.27
CA ASP A 9 33.17 4.58 -22.04
C ASP A 9 34.30 3.56 -22.34
N PHE A 10 35.34 3.99 -23.08
CA PHE A 10 36.50 3.15 -23.40
C PHE A 10 37.30 2.69 -22.17
N ASN A 11 37.12 3.35 -21.03
CA ASN A 11 37.77 3.02 -19.75
C ASN A 11 36.85 2.19 -18.83
N GLY A 12 35.64 1.84 -19.29
CA GLY A 12 34.64 1.09 -18.53
C GLY A 12 33.81 1.92 -17.55
N ASN A 13 33.94 3.25 -17.52
CA ASN A 13 33.11 4.12 -16.69
C ASN A 13 31.74 4.33 -17.35
N LEU A 14 30.69 4.31 -16.53
CA LEU A 14 29.33 4.57 -16.98
C LEU A 14 29.10 6.08 -17.11
N THR A 15 28.81 6.54 -18.33
CA THR A 15 28.55 7.95 -18.63
C THR A 15 27.12 8.12 -19.15
N ASN A 16 26.45 9.18 -18.69
CA ASN A 16 25.18 9.61 -19.26
C ASN A 16 25.46 10.51 -20.47
N LEU A 17 25.24 9.98 -21.67
CA LEU A 17 25.47 10.69 -22.94
C LEU A 17 24.30 11.60 -23.35
N ASP A 18 23.07 11.29 -22.93
CA ASP A 18 21.88 12.06 -23.30
C ASP A 18 21.67 13.29 -22.41
N GLY A 19 22.29 13.30 -21.21
CA GLY A 19 22.17 14.38 -20.23
C GLY A 19 20.77 14.53 -19.67
N GLN A 20 19.86 13.58 -19.94
CA GLN A 20 18.48 13.60 -19.51
C GLN A 20 18.29 12.76 -18.25
N THR A 21 17.52 13.29 -17.31
CA THR A 21 17.04 12.53 -16.14
C THR A 21 15.61 12.09 -16.40
N GLN A 22 15.39 10.78 -16.43
CA GLN A 22 14.05 10.22 -16.48
C GLN A 22 13.53 10.00 -15.06
N TYR A 23 12.23 10.12 -14.87
CA TYR A 23 11.62 9.82 -13.58
C TYR A 23 10.29 9.08 -13.73
N GLU A 24 10.10 8.09 -12.88
CA GLU A 24 8.82 7.43 -12.69
C GLU A 24 8.10 8.04 -11.49
N LYS A 25 6.89 8.53 -11.76
CA LYS A 25 5.94 8.95 -10.73
C LYS A 25 5.03 7.77 -10.36
N TYR A 26 4.65 7.73 -9.09
CA TYR A 26 3.57 6.85 -8.65
C TYR A 26 2.28 7.22 -9.41
N LYS A 27 1.60 6.21 -9.97
CA LYS A 27 0.52 6.40 -10.94
C LYS A 27 -0.88 6.34 -10.31
N GLU A 28 -1.00 5.75 -9.12
CA GLU A 28 -2.29 5.63 -8.45
C GLU A 28 -2.73 6.97 -7.86
N SER A 29 -4.04 7.14 -7.72
CA SER A 29 -4.66 8.34 -7.16
C SER A 29 -4.61 8.39 -5.62
N GLU A 30 -4.47 7.25 -4.97
CA GLU A 30 -4.50 7.15 -3.52
C GLU A 30 -3.15 7.46 -2.90
N GLN A 31 -3.14 8.03 -1.70
CA GLN A 31 -1.90 8.29 -1.01
C GLN A 31 -1.28 6.98 -0.50
N ALA A 32 -0.02 6.74 -0.86
CA ALA A 32 0.79 5.62 -0.39
C ALA A 32 2.04 6.10 0.33
N PHE A 33 2.57 5.25 1.21
CA PHE A 33 3.83 5.46 1.92
C PHE A 33 4.87 4.44 1.47
N ILE A 34 6.13 4.84 1.40
CA ILE A 34 7.23 3.92 1.11
C ILE A 34 7.49 3.09 2.37
N GLU A 35 7.30 1.79 2.27
CA GLU A 35 7.56 0.85 3.36
C GLU A 35 8.99 0.32 3.27
N GLU A 36 9.44 -0.02 2.06
CA GLU A 36 10.74 -0.65 1.86
C GLU A 36 11.30 -0.33 0.47
N VAL A 37 12.60 -0.11 0.41
CA VAL A 37 13.35 0.05 -0.85
C VAL A 37 14.43 -1.03 -0.88
N ARG A 38 14.34 -1.94 -1.84
CA ARG A 38 15.34 -2.98 -2.07
C ARG A 38 16.08 -2.71 -3.37
N ILE A 39 17.40 -2.64 -3.28
CA ILE A 39 18.27 -2.65 -4.45
C ILE A 39 18.62 -4.10 -4.74
N ILE A 40 18.41 -4.53 -5.99
CA ILE A 40 18.66 -5.89 -6.44
C ILE A 40 19.91 -5.85 -7.32
N GLY A 41 21.00 -6.43 -6.83
CA GLY A 41 22.26 -6.55 -7.55
C GLY A 41 22.22 -7.60 -8.65
N SER A 42 23.22 -7.57 -9.53
CA SER A 42 23.41 -8.60 -10.56
C SER A 42 23.84 -9.94 -9.93
N GLU A 43 23.40 -11.05 -10.50
CA GLU A 43 23.71 -12.41 -10.02
C GLU A 43 25.22 -12.68 -9.97
N ASN A 44 25.98 -12.07 -10.87
CA ASN A 44 27.42 -12.26 -10.99
C ASN A 44 28.23 -11.29 -10.12
N GLY A 45 27.58 -10.33 -9.44
CA GLY A 45 28.20 -9.36 -8.52
C GLY A 45 29.14 -8.32 -9.17
N ASN A 46 29.48 -8.47 -10.45
CA ASN A 46 30.41 -7.60 -11.17
C ASN A 46 29.73 -6.46 -11.95
N GLU A 47 28.40 -6.48 -12.05
CA GLU A 47 27.63 -5.46 -12.76
C GLU A 47 26.91 -4.55 -11.76
N PRO A 48 26.68 -3.27 -12.11
CA PRO A 48 25.90 -2.37 -11.28
C PRO A 48 24.48 -2.89 -11.05
N ALA A 49 23.91 -2.59 -9.88
CA ALA A 49 22.52 -2.92 -9.58
C ALA A 49 21.57 -2.07 -10.44
N GLN A 50 20.90 -2.70 -11.40
CA GLN A 50 19.98 -2.03 -12.33
C GLN A 50 18.51 -2.17 -11.93
N THR A 51 18.22 -2.97 -10.89
CA THR A 51 16.85 -3.27 -10.48
C THR A 51 16.58 -2.77 -9.06
N VAL A 52 15.47 -2.06 -8.88
CA VAL A 52 14.99 -1.60 -7.58
C VAL A 52 13.56 -2.09 -7.38
N SER A 53 13.30 -2.72 -6.24
CA SER A 53 11.95 -3.10 -5.80
C SER A 53 11.50 -2.15 -4.70
N ILE A 54 10.37 -1.49 -4.91
CA ILE A 54 9.81 -0.51 -3.97
C ILE A 54 8.49 -1.06 -3.47
N LYS A 55 8.43 -1.31 -2.16
CA LYS A 55 7.20 -1.72 -1.48
C LYS A 55 6.47 -0.49 -0.98
N LEU A 56 5.22 -0.34 -1.40
CA LEU A 56 4.34 0.74 -0.98
C LEU A 56 3.27 0.20 -0.02
N ARG A 57 2.91 1.00 0.99
CA ARG A 57 1.83 0.73 1.93
C ARG A 57 0.75 1.80 1.79
N VAL A 58 -0.49 1.36 1.57
CA VAL A 58 -1.67 2.22 1.55
C VAL A 58 -2.49 1.96 2.82
N PRO A 59 -2.66 2.94 3.71
CA PRO A 59 -3.51 2.78 4.90
C PRO A 59 -4.97 2.61 4.50
N ARG A 60 -5.62 1.55 4.99
CA ARG A 60 -7.04 1.25 4.74
C ARG A 60 -7.79 1.13 6.06
N ALA A 61 -8.29 2.25 6.55
CA ALA A 61 -9.24 2.23 7.66
C ALA A 61 -10.62 1.75 7.15
N PRO A 62 -11.40 1.01 7.96
CA PRO A 62 -12.77 0.66 7.62
C PRO A 62 -13.62 1.89 7.27
N VAL A 63 -14.22 1.86 6.09
CA VAL A 63 -15.13 2.90 5.60
C VAL A 63 -16.54 2.35 5.40
N ILE A 64 -17.51 3.27 5.34
CA ILE A 64 -18.88 2.92 4.97
C ILE A 64 -18.86 2.33 3.56
N GLY A 65 -19.54 1.19 3.37
CA GLY A 65 -19.51 0.43 2.12
C GLY A 65 -18.57 -0.79 2.12
N ASP A 66 -17.65 -0.87 3.08
CA ASP A 66 -16.80 -2.06 3.24
C ASP A 66 -17.62 -3.28 3.64
N LYS A 67 -17.17 -4.46 3.21
CA LYS A 67 -17.88 -5.72 3.43
C LYS A 67 -17.22 -6.53 4.54
N PHE A 68 -18.02 -6.89 5.53
CA PHE A 68 -17.62 -7.71 6.66
C PHE A 68 -18.42 -9.02 6.63
N SER A 69 -17.87 -10.08 7.19
CA SER A 69 -18.57 -11.35 7.31
C SER A 69 -18.15 -12.07 8.58
N SER A 70 -19.09 -12.78 9.19
CA SER A 70 -18.74 -13.81 10.17
C SER A 70 -18.11 -15.02 9.46
N ARG A 71 -17.58 -15.97 10.24
CA ARG A 71 -17.07 -17.25 9.72
C ARG A 71 -18.18 -18.20 9.23
N HIS A 72 -19.45 -17.83 9.40
CA HIS A 72 -20.62 -18.66 9.05
C HIS A 72 -21.38 -18.12 7.81
N GLY A 73 -20.70 -17.37 6.93
CA GLY A 73 -21.28 -16.93 5.66
C GLY A 73 -22.26 -15.76 5.76
N GLN A 74 -22.43 -15.16 6.93
CA GLN A 74 -23.25 -13.95 7.10
C GLN A 74 -22.45 -12.72 6.68
N LYS A 75 -22.57 -12.36 5.40
CA LYS A 75 -21.92 -11.18 4.81
C LYS A 75 -22.80 -9.95 4.95
N GLY A 76 -22.25 -8.88 5.50
CA GLY A 76 -22.87 -7.57 5.60
C GLY A 76 -22.01 -6.48 4.97
N VAL A 77 -22.65 -5.36 4.62
CA VAL A 77 -21.98 -4.12 4.22
C VAL A 77 -22.04 -3.18 5.42
N ALA A 78 -20.94 -2.52 5.78
CA ALA A 78 -20.94 -1.49 6.82
C ALA A 78 -21.79 -0.30 6.36
N SER A 79 -23.00 -0.18 6.91
CA SER A 79 -23.97 0.85 6.55
C SER A 79 -23.66 2.21 7.19
N GLN A 80 -23.24 2.20 8.46
CA GLN A 80 -22.92 3.40 9.22
C GLN A 80 -21.87 3.12 10.30
N LYS A 81 -21.03 4.12 10.57
CA LYS A 81 -20.15 4.13 11.75
C LYS A 81 -20.87 4.86 12.88
N TRP A 82 -21.46 4.11 13.80
CA TRP A 82 -22.23 4.68 14.90
C TRP A 82 -21.31 5.28 15.97
N PRO A 83 -21.59 6.50 16.47
CA PRO A 83 -20.90 7.04 17.63
C PRO A 83 -21.15 6.15 18.85
N ALA A 84 -20.11 5.97 19.67
CA ALA A 84 -20.19 5.21 20.91
C ALA A 84 -21.31 5.71 21.83
N THR A 85 -21.54 7.03 21.92
CA THR A 85 -22.60 7.63 22.75
C THR A 85 -24.01 7.16 22.40
N ASP A 86 -24.22 6.75 21.15
CA ASP A 86 -25.54 6.42 20.61
C ASP A 86 -25.73 4.89 20.50
N MET A 87 -24.72 4.10 20.88
CA MET A 87 -24.75 2.65 20.87
C MET A 87 -25.41 2.11 22.15
N PRO A 88 -26.18 1.01 22.04
CA PRO A 88 -26.70 0.33 23.22
C PRO A 88 -25.55 -0.19 24.09
N PHE A 89 -25.75 -0.24 25.40
CA PHE A 89 -24.77 -0.74 26.36
C PHE A 89 -25.38 -1.79 27.29
N THR A 90 -24.55 -2.72 27.77
CA THR A 90 -24.93 -3.72 28.77
C THR A 90 -25.03 -3.10 30.17
N GLU A 91 -25.60 -3.81 31.14
CA GLU A 91 -25.62 -3.35 32.55
C GLU A 91 -24.22 -3.10 33.13
N SER A 92 -23.20 -3.80 32.60
CA SER A 92 -21.79 -3.57 32.92
C SER A 92 -21.15 -2.38 32.18
N GLY A 93 -21.91 -1.68 31.34
CA GLY A 93 -21.45 -0.53 30.56
C GLY A 93 -20.70 -0.85 29.27
N MET A 94 -20.72 -2.10 28.78
CA MET A 94 -20.02 -2.48 27.54
C MET A 94 -20.88 -2.18 26.31
N GLN A 95 -20.25 -1.66 25.27
CA GLN A 95 -20.89 -1.37 23.98
C GLN A 95 -20.46 -2.40 22.93
N PRO A 96 -21.35 -2.82 22.01
CA PRO A 96 -20.98 -3.75 20.96
C PRO A 96 -20.14 -3.05 19.88
N ASP A 97 -19.15 -3.75 19.33
CA ASP A 97 -18.35 -3.25 18.19
C ASP A 97 -19.10 -3.37 16.85
N THR A 98 -20.07 -4.28 16.75
CA THR A 98 -20.82 -4.56 15.52
C THR A 98 -22.24 -4.98 15.86
N ILE A 99 -23.22 -4.46 15.11
CA ILE A 99 -24.64 -4.83 15.21
C ILE A 99 -25.06 -5.52 13.92
N ILE A 100 -25.74 -6.66 14.04
CA ILE A 100 -26.28 -7.44 12.91
C ILE A 100 -27.80 -7.50 13.07
N ASN A 101 -28.52 -7.31 11.96
CA ASN A 101 -29.97 -7.42 11.94
C ASN A 101 -30.39 -8.90 12.14
N PRO A 102 -31.27 -9.24 13.10
CA PRO A 102 -31.74 -10.61 13.30
C PRO A 102 -32.60 -11.17 12.15
N HIS A 103 -33.05 -10.32 11.22
CA HIS A 103 -33.77 -10.75 10.02
C HIS A 103 -32.86 -11.20 8.86
N ALA A 104 -31.54 -11.11 9.03
CA ALA A 104 -30.55 -11.44 8.01
C ALA A 104 -30.26 -12.95 7.91
#